data_AF-A0A927CUY6-F1
#
_entry.id   AF-A0A927CUY6-F1
#
_cell.length_a   1.000
_cell.length_b   1.000
_cell.length_c   1.000
_cell.angle_alpha   90.00
_cell.angle_beta   90.00
_cell.angle_gamma   90.00
#
_symmetry.space_group_name_H-M   'P 1'
#
loop_
_entity.id
_entity.type
_entity.pdbx_description
1 polymer ?
#
loop_
_entity_poly.entity_id
_entity_poly.type
_entity_poly.pdbx_seq_one_letter_code
_entity_poly.pdbx_strand_id
1 'polypeptide(L)' 'MSNKAIRYTQIKSYTPFHSDFDPCPPIGKKYYRTPPNLYMGFQPPNLEQFSAKEALQKGTLWPAFYDYYENPYKKQVRK' A
#
# COMPACT_ATOMS: atom_id res chain seq x y z
N MET A 1 -16.83 -5.82 -21.97
CA MET A 1 -16.13 -4.85 -21.09
C MET A 1 -16.10 -5.46 -19.70
N SER A 2 -14.92 -5.82 -19.20
CA SER A 2 -14.78 -6.57 -17.95
C SER A 2 -15.13 -5.67 -16.75
N ASN A 3 -16.19 -6.03 -16.02
CA ASN A 3 -16.56 -5.44 -14.73
C ASN A 3 -15.43 -5.71 -13.73
N LYS A 4 -14.41 -4.86 -13.74
CA LYS A 4 -13.34 -4.91 -12.75
C LYS A 4 -13.89 -4.28 -11.47
N ALA A 5 -14.54 -5.11 -10.64
CA ALA A 5 -14.90 -4.74 -9.29
C ALA A 5 -13.68 -4.05 -8.64
N ILE A 6 -13.86 -2.81 -8.18
CA ILE A 6 -12.80 -2.06 -7.51
C ILE A 6 -12.59 -2.73 -6.16
N ARG A 7 -11.81 -3.81 -6.15
CA ARG A 7 -11.35 -4.44 -4.92
C ARG A 7 -10.41 -3.46 -4.25
N TYR A 8 -10.68 -3.15 -2.99
CA TYR A 8 -9.75 -2.44 -2.13
C TYR A 8 -8.40 -3.18 -2.14
N THR A 9 -7.31 -2.47 -2.45
CA THR A 9 -5.95 -2.99 -2.39
C THR A 9 -5.10 -2.03 -1.58
N GLN A 10 -4.24 -2.56 -0.71
CA GLN A 10 -3.26 -1.77 0.05
C GLN A 10 -2.10 -1.26 -0.82
N ILE A 11 -1.93 -1.82 -2.03
CA ILE A 11 -0.89 -1.44 -2.98
C ILE A 11 -1.54 -1.12 -4.31
N LYS A 12 -1.10 -0.03 -4.94
CA LYS A 12 -1.41 0.34 -6.31
C LYS A 12 -0.13 0.54 -7.10
N SER A 13 -0.26 0.61 -8.42
CA SER A 13 0.87 0.80 -9.31
C SER A 13 0.52 1.70 -10.47
N TYR A 14 1.50 2.49 -10.91
CA TYR A 14 1.42 3.30 -12.11
C TYR A 14 2.72 3.21 -12.90
N THR A 15 2.64 3.49 -14.20
CA THR A 15 3.83 3.62 -15.04
C THR A 15 4.04 5.11 -15.27
N PRO A 16 5.14 5.71 -14.75
CA PRO A 16 5.46 7.10 -15.06
C PRO A 16 5.69 7.23 -16.55
N PHE A 17 5.22 8.35 -17.12
CA PHE A 17 5.58 8.73 -18.48
C PHE A 17 7.10 8.90 -18.56
N HIS A 18 7.67 8.45 -19.67
CA HIS A 18 9.09 8.60 -19.99
C HIS A 18 9.18 9.27 -21.36
N SER A 19 9.83 10.43 -21.39
CA SER A 19 10.00 11.23 -22.60
C SER A 19 11.22 10.76 -23.40
N ASP A 20 11.20 10.95 -24.72
CA ASP A 20 12.35 10.66 -25.59
C ASP A 20 13.59 11.52 -25.22
N PHE A 21 13.40 12.63 -24.51
CA PHE A 21 14.46 13.53 -24.05
C PHE A 21 14.86 13.31 -22.58
N ASP A 22 14.27 12.35 -21.87
CA ASP A 22 14.65 12.09 -20.48
C ASP A 22 16.05 11.45 -20.40
N PRO A 23 17.00 12.03 -19.65
CA PRO A 23 18.38 11.54 -19.60
C PRO A 23 18.54 10.21 -18.83
N CYS A 24 17.49 9.76 -18.14
CA CYS A 24 17.50 8.56 -17.30
C CYS A 24 16.75 7.41 -18.00
N PRO A 25 17.20 6.15 -17.86
CA PRO A 25 16.45 4.99 -18.35
C PRO A 25 15.03 4.89 -17.76
N PRO A 26 14.06 4.32 -18.50
CA PRO A 26 12.70 4.14 -18.00
C PRO A 26 12.67 3.31 -16.71
N ILE A 27 12.11 3.89 -15.64
CA ILE A 27 12.04 3.26 -14.30
C ILE A 27 11.02 2.09 -14.26
N GLY A 28 10.16 1.96 -15.28
CA GLY A 28 9.13 0.93 -15.34
C GLY A 28 7.98 1.19 -14.35
N LYS A 29 7.35 0.12 -13.84
CA LYS A 29 6.19 0.23 -12.94
C LYS A 29 6.60 0.67 -11.53
N LYS A 30 6.06 1.79 -11.07
CA LYS A 30 6.18 2.27 -9.69
C LYS A 30 5.01 1.79 -8.86
N TYR A 31 5.30 1.36 -7.63
CA TYR A 31 4.31 0.95 -6.63
C TYR A 31 4.20 1.98 -5.53
N TYR A 32 2.99 2.22 -5.07
CA TYR A 32 2.69 3.08 -3.94
C TYR A 32 1.62 2.45 -3.05
N ARG A 33 1.66 2.78 -1.76
CA ARG A 33 0.71 2.25 -0.78
C ARG A 33 -0.57 3.09 -0.79
N THR A 34 -1.70 2.41 -0.69
CA THR A 34 -3.00 3.02 -0.44
C THR A 34 -3.60 2.42 0.83
N PRO A 35 -3.04 2.78 1.99
CA PRO A 35 -3.44 2.23 3.27
C PRO A 35 -4.87 2.64 3.66
N PRO A 36 -5.53 1.90 4.57
CA PRO A 36 -6.94 2.09 4.91
C PRO A 36 -7.28 3.51 5.39
N ASN A 37 -6.34 4.22 6.02
CA ASN A 37 -6.53 5.58 6.49
C ASN A 37 -6.81 6.60 5.37
N LEU A 38 -6.45 6.30 4.12
CA LEU A 38 -6.82 7.17 2.97
C LEU A 38 -8.29 7.04 2.58
N TYR A 39 -8.96 5.98 3.04
CA TYR A 39 -10.34 5.66 2.70
C TYR A 39 -11.29 5.79 3.89
N MET A 40 -10.75 5.85 5.11
CA MET A 40 -11.49 6.09 6.34
C MET A 40 -11.42 7.59 6.68
N GLY A 41 -12.48 8.33 6.36
CA GLY A 41 -12.50 9.80 6.53
C GLY A 41 -12.52 10.26 7.99
N PHE A 42 -13.14 9.49 8.89
CA PHE A 42 -13.10 9.73 10.33
C PHE A 42 -12.92 8.41 11.07
N GLN A 43 -12.30 8.46 12.23
CA GLN A 43 -12.14 7.29 13.09
C GLN A 43 -13.41 7.11 13.93
N PRO A 44 -14.16 6.01 13.76
CA PRO A 44 -15.36 5.77 14.55
C PRO A 44 -15.02 5.56 16.04
N PRO A 45 -15.93 5.93 16.95
CA PRO A 45 -15.75 5.65 18.37
C PRO A 45 -15.69 4.14 18.60
N ASN A 46 -14.95 3.72 19.62
CA ASN A 46 -14.82 2.31 20.03
C ASN A 46 -14.31 1.37 18.92
N LEU A 47 -13.47 1.88 18.01
CA LEU A 47 -12.77 1.04 17.05
C LEU A 47 -11.93 0.00 17.82
N GLU A 48 -11.89 -1.23 17.31
CA GLU A 48 -11.06 -2.30 17.88
C GLU A 48 -9.60 -1.84 17.99
N GLN A 49 -8.95 -2.21 19.08
CA GLN A 49 -7.58 -1.82 19.37
C GLN A 49 -6.74 -3.05 19.68
N PHE A 50 -5.49 -3.01 19.24
CA PHE A 50 -4.48 -3.96 19.70
C PHE A 50 -4.19 -3.75 21.20
N SER A 51 -3.66 -4.78 21.84
CA SER A 51 -3.03 -4.61 23.15
C SER A 51 -1.85 -3.63 23.03
N ALA A 52 -1.52 -2.92 24.12
CA ALA A 52 -0.46 -1.91 24.09
C ALA A 52 0.88 -2.46 23.57
N LYS A 53 1.27 -3.68 23.96
CA LYS A 53 2.50 -4.32 23.50
C LYS A 53 2.49 -4.59 21.99
N GLU A 54 1.37 -5.08 21.47
CA GLU A 54 1.23 -5.37 20.05
C GLU A 54 1.16 -4.07 19.23
N ALA A 55 0.45 -3.07 19.71
CA ALA A 55 0.36 -1.76 19.06
C ALA A 55 1.75 -1.13 18.84
N LEU A 56 2.63 -1.21 19.85
CA LEU A 56 4.01 -0.74 19.74
C LEU A 56 4.83 -1.49 18.69
N GLN A 57 4.63 -2.81 18.58
CA GLN A 57 5.31 -3.62 17.56
C GLN A 57 4.79 -3.34 16.14
N LYS A 58 3.48 -3.07 16.03
CA LYS A 58 2.79 -2.83 14.75
C LYS A 58 2.91 -1.39 14.26
N GLY A 59 3.21 -0.44 15.16
CA GLY A 59 3.26 0.98 14.87
C GLY A 59 1.88 1.64 14.69
N THR A 60 0.81 0.96 15.12
CA THR A 60 -0.57 1.47 15.09
C THR A 60 -1.37 0.88 16.24
N LEU A 61 -2.26 1.67 16.82
CA LEU A 61 -3.18 1.22 17.85
C LEU A 61 -4.34 0.40 17.29
N TRP A 62 -4.75 0.68 16.05
CA TRP A 62 -5.96 0.10 15.46
C TRP A 62 -5.62 -0.94 14.39
N PRO A 63 -6.20 -2.16 14.45
CA PRO A 63 -6.07 -3.17 13.42
C PRO A 63 -6.54 -2.70 12.05
N ALA A 64 -7.57 -1.86 12.02
CA ALA A 64 -8.11 -1.32 10.77
C ALA A 64 -7.10 -0.46 9.99
N PHE A 65 -6.06 0.06 10.64
CA PHE A 65 -5.01 0.87 10.01
C PHE A 65 -3.69 0.11 9.84
N TYR A 66 -3.63 -1.17 10.22
CA TYR A 66 -2.43 -1.94 10.03
C TYR A 66 -2.21 -2.29 8.55
N ASP A 67 -1.08 -1.85 7.99
CA ASP A 67 -0.66 -2.15 6.63
C ASP A 67 0.69 -2.89 6.67
N TYR A 68 0.69 -4.16 6.29
CA TYR A 68 1.91 -4.98 6.28
C TYR A 68 2.82 -4.60 5.10
N TYR A 69 4.05 -4.19 5.41
CA TYR A 69 5.02 -3.83 4.39
C TYR A 69 5.70 -5.06 3.78
N GLU A 70 5.12 -5.54 2.69
CA GLU A 70 5.81 -6.39 1.71
C GLU A 70 6.52 -5.51 0.66
N ASN A 71 7.82 -5.75 0.42
CA ASN A 71 8.60 -5.01 -0.57
C ASN A 71 8.19 -5.45 -1.99
N PRO A 72 7.51 -4.60 -2.79
CA PRO A 72 7.02 -4.96 -4.12
C PRO A 72 8.15 -5.07 -5.17
N TYR A 73 9.35 -4.62 -4.82
CA TYR A 73 10.54 -4.69 -5.68
C TYR A 73 11.44 -5.88 -5.34
N LYS A 74 11.05 -6.73 -4.38
CA LYS A 74 11.81 -7.92 -4.02
C LYS A 74 11.85 -8.88 -5.21
N LYS A 75 13.02 -9.03 -5.82
CA LYS A 75 13.23 -10.02 -6.89
C LYS A 75 12.98 -11.41 -6.33
N GLN A 76 12.08 -12.18 -6.93
CA GLN A 76 11.96 -13.59 -6.61
C GLN A 76 13.25 -14.26 -7.07
N VAL A 77 14.07 -14.69 -6.11
CA VAL A 77 15.24 -15.52 -6.40
C VAL A 77 14.68 -16.83 -6.95
N ARG A 78 14.87 -17.10 -8.24
CA ARG A 78 14.57 -18.41 -8.82
C ARG A 78 15.47 -19.40 -8.10
N LYS A 79 14.88 -20.32 -7.34
CA LYS A 79 15.57 -21.52 -6.83
C LYS A 79 15.76 -22.50 -7.97
#